data_AF-A0A2G4DIA9-F1
#
_entry.id   AF-A0A2G4DIA9-F1
#
_cell.length_a   1.000
_cell.length_b   1.000
_cell.length_c   1.000
_cell.angle_alpha   90.00
_cell.angle_beta   90.00
_cell.angle_gamma   90.00
#
_symmetry.space_group_name_H-M   'P 1'
#
loop_
_entity.id
_entity.type
_entity.pdbx_description
1 polymer ?
#
loop_
_entity_poly.entity_id
_entity_poly.type
_entity_poly.pdbx_seq_one_letter_code
_entity_poly.pdbx_strand_id
1 'polypeptide(L)'
;MYDFIGDIHGQSERLEALLVLMGYTRRAGIYSHPTRQAFFMGDLIDRGPRQVETLEIARRMVESGYARIVLGNHEYNACAWATPDPEHAGEFLREHTEKNRHQHRAFLDQVGENSALHHDLIAWFKTLPVYVETPEFRAIHACWHATLIERSKPYLDANNAILPESWAPMSRKDSEPHLIIETLLKGTEIDLPSGLSYCDADGTERVRTRTRWWDESAKTYRSAGMLKSSLVHQLPEDPIPEKNLLVYDQAAPLFIGHYWQTGRPTILNPHMACLDYSIGKGTKGTKLCAYRWKGEKVLTNDGFVWVEARESAQSQEVVGER
;
A
#
# COMPACT_ATOMS: atom_id res chain seq x y z
N MET A 1 3.03 -17.89 -12.71
CA MET A 1 1.71 -17.49 -12.19
C MET A 1 1.88 -16.93 -10.80
N TYR A 2 1.16 -15.86 -10.47
CA TYR A 2 1.29 -15.17 -9.19
C TYR A 2 -0.07 -15.07 -8.52
N ASP A 3 -0.09 -15.18 -7.18
CA ASP A 3 -1.20 -14.68 -6.38
C ASP A 3 -0.75 -13.34 -5.78
N PHE A 4 -1.24 -12.22 -6.34
CA PHE A 4 -0.97 -10.88 -5.80
C PHE A 4 -1.78 -10.68 -4.53
N ILE A 5 -1.17 -10.24 -3.44
CA ILE A 5 -1.80 -10.09 -2.12
C ILE A 5 -1.70 -8.61 -1.73
N GLY A 6 -2.85 -8.00 -1.45
CA GLY A 6 -2.95 -6.60 -1.05
C GLY A 6 -2.41 -6.32 0.35
N ASP A 7 -2.65 -5.10 0.80
CA ASP A 7 -2.22 -4.54 2.08
C ASP A 7 -2.64 -5.44 3.25
N ILE A 8 -1.71 -5.69 4.17
CA ILE A 8 -1.89 -6.70 5.24
C ILE A 8 -2.00 -6.03 6.60
N HIS A 9 -1.18 -5.00 6.86
CA HIS A 9 -1.24 -4.21 8.09
C HIS A 9 -1.28 -5.06 9.37
N GLY A 10 -0.33 -5.98 9.54
CA GLY A 10 -0.21 -6.80 10.75
C GLY A 10 -1.36 -7.80 10.96
N GLN A 11 -2.11 -8.18 9.92
CA GLN A 11 -3.23 -9.13 10.00
C GLN A 11 -2.77 -10.56 9.70
N SER A 12 -1.79 -11.07 10.46
CA SER A 12 -1.12 -12.35 10.18
C SER A 12 -2.07 -13.54 10.09
N GLU A 13 -3.07 -13.64 10.98
CA GLU A 13 -4.08 -14.71 10.92
C GLU A 13 -4.86 -14.71 9.60
N ARG A 14 -5.13 -13.51 9.05
CA ARG A 14 -5.82 -13.35 7.77
C ARG A 14 -4.90 -13.75 6.63
N LEU A 15 -3.63 -13.37 6.71
CA LEU A 15 -2.63 -13.78 5.74
C LEU A 15 -2.50 -15.30 5.69
N GLU A 16 -2.36 -15.97 6.84
CA GLU A 16 -2.31 -17.42 6.90
C GLU A 16 -3.57 -18.08 6.33
N ALA A 17 -4.75 -17.58 6.73
CA ALA A 17 -6.02 -18.10 6.23
C ALA A 17 -6.16 -17.92 4.71
N LEU A 18 -5.75 -16.77 4.17
CA LEU A 18 -5.76 -16.50 2.74
C LEU A 18 -4.77 -17.40 1.99
N LEU A 19 -3.55 -17.58 2.49
CA LEU A 19 -2.56 -18.47 1.91
C LEU A 19 -3.07 -19.92 1.85
N VAL A 20 -3.66 -20.42 2.93
CA VAL A 20 -4.27 -21.76 2.97
C VAL A 20 -5.44 -21.86 1.99
N LEU A 21 -6.34 -20.88 1.96
CA LEU A 21 -7.45 -20.82 0.99
C LEU A 21 -6.94 -20.84 -0.45
N MET A 22 -5.81 -20.18 -0.71
CA MET A 22 -5.15 -20.19 -2.00
C MET A 22 -4.34 -21.45 -2.26
N GLY A 23 -4.28 -22.43 -1.34
CA GLY A 23 -3.62 -23.71 -1.52
C GLY A 23 -2.11 -23.72 -1.20
N TYR A 24 -1.58 -22.66 -0.59
CA TYR A 24 -0.20 -22.66 -0.08
C TYR A 24 -0.10 -23.59 1.14
N THR A 25 1.02 -24.29 1.24
CA THR A 25 1.31 -25.19 2.35
C THR A 25 2.53 -24.70 3.12
N ARG A 26 2.47 -24.76 4.45
CA ARG A 26 3.58 -24.37 5.33
C ARG A 26 4.50 -25.56 5.56
N ARG A 27 5.76 -25.47 5.14
CA ARG A 27 6.81 -26.47 5.42
C ARG A 27 8.04 -25.76 5.96
N ALA A 28 8.61 -26.28 7.06
CA ALA A 28 9.74 -25.65 7.76
C ALA A 28 9.51 -24.15 8.05
N GLY A 29 8.27 -23.78 8.37
CA GLY A 29 7.90 -22.39 8.67
C GLY A 29 7.66 -21.49 7.45
N ILE A 30 7.84 -21.98 6.22
CA ILE A 30 7.71 -21.22 4.97
C ILE A 30 6.45 -21.67 4.20
N TYR A 31 5.61 -20.73 3.79
CA TYR A 31 4.49 -21.02 2.89
C TYR A 31 4.98 -21.10 1.44
N SER A 32 4.57 -22.15 0.73
CA SER A 32 4.90 -22.36 -0.68
C SER A 32 3.76 -23.04 -1.44
N HIS A 33 3.71 -22.81 -2.75
CA HIS A 33 2.82 -23.51 -3.67
C HIS A 33 3.66 -24.16 -4.79
N PRO A 34 3.32 -25.37 -5.28
CA PRO A 34 4.14 -26.08 -6.28
C PRO A 34 4.28 -25.36 -7.63
N THR A 35 3.33 -24.51 -8.01
CA THR A 35 3.28 -23.87 -9.34
C THR A 35 3.01 -22.36 -9.33
N ARG A 36 2.87 -21.74 -8.14
CA ARG A 36 2.51 -20.33 -7.97
C ARG A 36 3.41 -19.68 -6.93
N GLN A 37 3.66 -18.40 -7.08
CA GLN A 37 4.37 -17.57 -6.12
C GLN A 37 3.43 -16.48 -5.60
N ALA A 38 3.59 -16.09 -4.34
CA ALA A 38 2.88 -14.92 -3.83
C ALA A 38 3.55 -13.63 -4.33
N PHE A 39 2.80 -12.55 -4.43
CA PHE A 39 3.33 -11.22 -4.71
C PHE A 39 2.69 -10.22 -3.75
N PHE A 40 3.45 -9.73 -2.77
CA PHE A 40 2.95 -8.78 -1.78
C PHE A 40 2.98 -7.35 -2.31
N MET A 41 1.88 -6.62 -2.15
CA MET A 41 1.73 -5.24 -2.65
C MET A 41 2.24 -4.17 -1.68
N GLY A 42 3.08 -4.53 -0.71
CA GLY A 42 3.54 -3.64 0.36
C GLY A 42 2.54 -3.54 1.51
N ASP A 43 2.78 -2.59 2.41
CA ASP A 43 1.93 -2.27 3.57
C ASP A 43 1.66 -3.51 4.43
N LEU A 44 2.76 -4.15 4.82
CA LEU A 44 2.78 -5.28 5.73
C LEU A 44 2.55 -4.84 7.18
N ILE A 45 2.99 -3.62 7.52
CA ILE A 45 3.05 -3.14 8.90
C ILE A 45 1.99 -2.09 9.26
N ASP A 46 1.99 -1.70 10.54
CA ASP A 46 1.10 -0.77 11.21
C ASP A 46 -0.36 -1.22 11.28
N ARG A 47 -1.15 -0.51 12.09
CA ARG A 47 -2.57 -0.73 12.42
C ARG A 47 -2.94 -2.04 13.12
N GLY A 48 -2.74 -3.19 12.47
CA GLY A 48 -3.21 -4.48 13.00
C GLY A 48 -2.38 -5.02 14.16
N PRO A 49 -2.81 -6.14 14.77
CA PRO A 49 -2.28 -6.57 16.06
C PRO A 49 -1.06 -7.50 15.98
N ARG A 50 -0.64 -7.98 14.81
CA ARG A 50 0.37 -9.06 14.67
C ARG A 50 1.42 -8.68 13.62
N GLN A 51 2.24 -7.71 13.99
CA GLN A 51 3.21 -7.05 13.12
C GLN A 51 4.38 -7.98 12.79
N VAL A 52 5.02 -8.54 13.83
CA VAL A 52 6.19 -9.41 13.69
C VAL A 52 5.84 -10.68 12.91
N GLU A 53 4.72 -11.32 13.21
CA GLU A 53 4.32 -12.56 12.54
C GLU A 53 4.00 -12.34 11.06
N THR A 54 3.40 -11.19 10.72
CA THR A 54 3.15 -10.82 9.32
C THR A 54 4.47 -10.69 8.56
N LEU A 55 5.45 -10.01 9.15
CA LEU A 55 6.78 -9.83 8.58
C LEU A 55 7.55 -11.14 8.48
N GLU A 56 7.48 -12.01 9.50
CA GLU A 56 8.11 -13.33 9.47
C GLU A 56 7.57 -14.18 8.31
N ILE A 57 6.26 -14.18 8.07
CA ILE A 57 5.66 -14.91 6.95
C ILE A 57 6.15 -14.33 5.62
N ALA A 58 5.95 -13.02 5.42
CA ALA A 58 6.26 -12.38 4.14
C ALA A 58 7.75 -12.45 3.81
N ARG A 59 8.62 -12.08 4.76
CA ARG A 59 10.08 -12.08 4.57
C ARG A 59 10.62 -13.47 4.29
N ARG A 60 10.22 -14.50 5.05
CA ARG A 60 10.67 -15.88 4.79
C ARG A 60 10.25 -16.38 3.41
N MET A 61 9.03 -16.05 2.96
CA MET A 61 8.58 -16.40 1.62
C MET A 61 9.42 -15.69 0.54
N VAL A 62 9.71 -14.40 0.72
CA VAL A 62 10.52 -13.61 -0.22
C VAL A 62 11.96 -14.13 -0.27
N GLU A 63 12.63 -14.26 0.87
CA GLU A 63 14.02 -14.72 0.96
C GLU A 63 14.21 -16.17 0.46
N SER A 64 13.16 -17.00 0.56
CA SER A 64 13.18 -18.37 0.04
C SER A 64 12.74 -18.49 -1.42
N GLY A 65 12.45 -17.37 -2.10
CA GLY A 65 12.04 -17.36 -3.51
C GLY A 65 10.62 -17.87 -3.78
N TYR A 66 9.76 -17.94 -2.77
CA TYR A 66 8.33 -18.30 -2.91
C TYR A 66 7.41 -17.09 -3.01
N ALA A 67 7.93 -15.89 -2.77
CA ALA A 67 7.22 -14.65 -2.98
C ALA A 67 8.10 -13.55 -3.57
N ARG A 68 7.44 -12.54 -4.13
CA ARG A 68 8.02 -11.23 -4.43
C ARG A 68 7.23 -10.16 -3.67
N ILE A 69 7.77 -8.95 -3.60
CA ILE A 69 7.14 -7.84 -2.87
C ILE A 69 7.54 -6.51 -3.51
N VAL A 70 6.68 -5.51 -3.40
CA VAL A 70 7.01 -4.09 -3.62
C VAL A 70 6.91 -3.32 -2.31
N LEU A 71 7.66 -2.22 -2.20
CA LEU A 71 7.67 -1.33 -1.05
C LEU A 71 6.31 -0.64 -0.90
N GLY A 72 5.71 -0.72 0.30
CA GLY A 72 4.53 0.06 0.67
C GLY A 72 4.88 1.42 1.28
N ASN A 73 3.89 2.29 1.43
CA ASN A 73 4.15 3.59 2.06
C ASN A 73 4.43 3.46 3.56
N HIS A 74 3.91 2.43 4.22
CA HIS A 74 4.18 2.19 5.64
C HIS A 74 5.62 1.74 5.88
N GLU A 75 6.15 0.83 5.04
CA GLU A 75 7.57 0.46 5.10
C GLU A 75 8.49 1.66 4.76
N TYR A 76 8.13 2.47 3.77
CA TYR A 76 8.86 3.71 3.46
C TYR A 76 8.89 4.66 4.67
N ASN A 77 7.74 4.90 5.30
CA ASN A 77 7.64 5.76 6.48
C ASN A 77 8.44 5.21 7.66
N ALA A 78 8.50 3.90 7.85
CA ALA A 78 9.31 3.25 8.89
C ALA A 78 10.81 3.45 8.63
N CYS A 79 11.25 3.31 7.39
CA CYS A 79 12.63 3.62 7.00
C CYS A 79 12.99 5.08 7.26
N ALA A 80 12.11 6.02 6.89
CA ALA A 80 12.32 7.44 7.17
C ALA A 80 12.28 7.76 8.67
N TRP A 81 11.44 7.07 9.45
CA TRP A 81 11.37 7.20 10.91
C TRP A 81 12.68 6.81 11.58
N ALA A 82 13.33 5.75 11.11
CA ALA A 82 14.56 5.19 11.67
C ALA A 82 15.85 5.78 11.07
N THR A 83 15.76 6.66 10.06
CA THR A 83 16.93 7.23 9.40
C THR A 83 17.20 8.65 9.92
N PRO A 84 18.37 8.88 10.57
CA PRO A 84 18.76 10.21 11.00
C PRO A 84 18.84 11.18 9.82
N ASP A 85 18.49 12.43 10.08
CA ASP A 85 18.60 13.50 9.11
C ASP A 85 20.08 13.94 8.97
N PRO A 86 20.70 13.84 7.77
CA PRO A 86 22.10 14.23 7.59
C PRO A 86 22.33 15.75 7.67
N GLU A 87 21.29 16.56 7.50
CA GLU A 87 21.36 18.04 7.51
C GLU A 87 20.94 18.63 8.86
N HIS A 88 20.15 17.89 9.64
CA HIS A 88 19.62 18.34 10.94
C HIS A 88 19.99 17.35 12.06
N ALA A 89 21.11 17.60 12.72
CA ALA A 89 21.62 16.75 13.79
C ALA A 89 20.59 16.59 14.93
N GLY A 90 20.26 15.33 15.25
CA GLY A 90 19.26 14.97 16.26
C GLY A 90 17.84 14.80 15.73
N GLU A 91 17.61 15.12 14.45
CA GLU A 91 16.35 14.88 13.76
C GLU A 91 16.40 13.62 12.89
N PHE A 92 15.24 13.22 12.38
CA PHE A 92 15.04 12.05 11.52
C PHE A 92 14.32 12.47 10.25
N LEU A 93 14.52 11.73 9.15
CA LEU A 93 13.89 12.02 7.86
C LEU A 93 12.35 12.06 7.94
N ARG A 94 11.76 11.32 8.88
CA ARG A 94 10.37 11.50 9.30
C ARG A 94 10.32 12.00 10.73
N GLU A 95 9.75 13.18 10.92
CA GLU A 95 9.56 13.80 12.24
C GLU A 95 8.81 12.89 13.22
N HIS A 96 9.28 12.81 14.46
CA HIS A 96 8.68 12.00 15.53
C HIS A 96 7.53 12.72 16.26
N THR A 97 6.65 13.38 15.51
CA THR A 97 5.44 14.02 16.05
C THR A 97 4.49 12.99 16.67
N GLU A 98 3.61 13.43 17.58
CA GLU A 98 2.59 12.55 18.19
C GLU A 98 1.73 11.83 17.13
N LYS A 99 1.32 12.55 16.08
CA LYS A 99 0.58 12.00 14.94
C LYS A 99 1.34 10.88 14.24
N ASN A 100 2.61 11.11 13.88
CA ASN A 100 3.41 10.13 13.18
C ASN A 100 3.69 8.91 14.07
N ARG A 101 3.96 9.14 15.36
CA ARG A 101 4.14 8.08 16.36
C ARG A 101 2.89 7.24 16.51
N HIS A 102 1.71 7.86 16.60
CA HIS A 102 0.44 7.15 16.70
C HIS A 102 0.21 6.24 15.49
N GLN A 103 0.50 6.72 14.28
CA GLN A 103 0.37 5.91 13.06
C GLN A 103 1.32 4.70 13.05
N HIS A 104 2.52 4.84 13.64
CA HIS A 104 3.56 3.81 13.63
C HIS A 104 3.62 2.96 14.92
N ARG A 105 2.74 3.26 15.89
CA ARG A 105 2.83 2.75 17.26
C ARG A 105 2.76 1.22 17.32
N ALA A 106 1.85 0.63 16.54
CA ALA A 106 1.62 -0.81 16.55
C ALA A 106 2.89 -1.60 16.17
N PHE A 107 3.62 -1.12 15.16
CA PHE A 107 4.90 -1.71 14.77
C PHE A 107 5.95 -1.53 15.85
N LEU A 108 6.19 -0.29 16.29
CA LEU A 108 7.21 0.05 17.29
C LEU A 108 7.02 -0.71 18.60
N ASP A 109 5.78 -0.89 19.05
CA ASP A 109 5.47 -1.59 20.31
C ASP A 109 5.84 -3.07 20.27
N GLN A 110 5.75 -3.72 19.10
CA GLN A 110 6.09 -5.14 18.97
C GLN A 110 7.58 -5.36 18.68
N VAL A 111 8.18 -4.53 17.83
CA VAL A 111 9.60 -4.71 17.47
C VAL A 111 10.54 -4.13 18.51
N GLY A 112 10.07 -3.18 19.33
CA GLY A 112 10.89 -2.37 20.22
C GLY A 112 11.69 -1.33 19.42
N GLU A 113 11.38 -0.04 19.61
CA GLU A 113 12.10 1.06 18.96
C GLU A 113 13.61 0.98 19.26
N ASN A 114 14.43 1.06 18.21
CA ASN A 114 15.90 0.92 18.23
C ASN A 114 16.43 -0.45 18.71
N SER A 115 15.58 -1.48 18.78
CA SER A 115 16.04 -2.85 19.04
C SER A 115 16.82 -3.42 17.85
N ALA A 116 17.51 -4.55 18.08
CA ALA A 116 18.16 -5.29 17.01
C ALA A 116 17.16 -5.75 15.93
N LEU A 117 15.96 -6.17 16.34
CA LEU A 117 14.89 -6.56 15.41
C LEU A 117 14.40 -5.37 14.59
N HIS A 118 14.24 -4.20 15.21
CA HIS A 118 13.87 -2.98 14.50
C HIS A 118 14.88 -2.65 13.41
N HIS A 119 16.17 -2.60 13.74
CA HIS A 119 17.22 -2.28 12.75
C HIS A 119 17.29 -3.30 11.61
N ASP A 120 17.16 -4.59 11.91
CA ASP A 120 17.15 -5.66 10.90
C ASP A 120 15.95 -5.53 9.95
N LEU A 121 14.75 -5.25 10.47
CA LEU A 121 13.56 -5.05 9.65
C LEU A 121 13.65 -3.78 8.80
N ILE A 122 14.17 -2.67 9.34
CA ILE A 122 14.42 -1.45 8.56
C ILE A 122 15.43 -1.71 7.45
N ALA A 123 16.50 -2.45 7.72
CA ALA A 123 17.47 -2.82 6.69
C ALA A 123 16.82 -3.65 5.58
N TRP A 124 15.94 -4.60 5.92
CA TRP A 124 15.17 -5.37 4.94
C TRP A 124 14.21 -4.49 4.13
N PHE A 125 13.48 -3.57 4.76
CA PHE A 125 12.58 -2.65 4.06
C PHE A 125 13.30 -1.78 3.03
N LYS A 126 14.54 -1.36 3.33
CA LYS A 126 15.37 -0.58 2.40
C LYS A 126 15.78 -1.35 1.13
N THR A 127 15.67 -2.69 1.12
CA THR A 127 15.95 -3.49 -0.08
C THR A 127 14.73 -3.74 -0.95
N LEU A 128 13.53 -3.28 -0.54
CA LEU A 128 12.30 -3.57 -1.28
C LEU A 128 12.19 -2.66 -2.52
N PRO A 129 11.77 -3.21 -3.67
CA PRO A 129 11.64 -2.43 -4.89
C PRO A 129 10.41 -1.51 -4.82
N VAL A 130 10.53 -0.27 -5.27
CA VAL A 130 9.39 0.68 -5.35
C VAL A 130 8.32 0.14 -6.31
N TYR A 131 8.75 -0.47 -7.40
CA TYR A 131 7.87 -1.10 -8.39
C TYR A 131 8.55 -2.27 -9.09
N VAL A 132 7.73 -3.16 -9.65
CA VAL A 132 8.17 -4.24 -10.53
C VAL A 132 7.48 -4.08 -11.87
N GLU A 133 8.28 -4.08 -12.93
CA GLU A 133 7.83 -4.13 -14.31
C GLU A 133 8.36 -5.39 -14.99
N THR A 134 7.48 -6.10 -15.69
CA THR A 134 7.82 -7.24 -16.54
C THR A 134 7.04 -7.11 -17.85
N PRO A 135 7.42 -7.85 -18.91
CA PRO A 135 6.61 -7.90 -20.12
C PRO A 135 5.16 -8.37 -19.89
N GLU A 136 4.91 -9.12 -18.82
CA GLU A 136 3.61 -9.75 -18.57
C GLU A 136 2.73 -9.04 -17.54
N PHE A 137 3.31 -8.30 -16.60
CA PHE A 137 2.57 -7.55 -15.58
C PHE A 137 3.39 -6.40 -14.97
N ARG A 138 2.69 -5.49 -14.30
CA ARG A 138 3.25 -4.43 -13.47
C ARG A 138 2.68 -4.48 -12.06
N ALA A 139 3.49 -4.13 -11.08
CA ALA A 139 3.11 -4.06 -9.68
C ALA A 139 3.76 -2.85 -9.01
N ILE A 140 2.96 -2.06 -8.32
CA ILE A 140 3.38 -0.88 -7.56
C ILE A 140 2.38 -0.67 -6.43
N HIS A 141 2.81 -0.14 -5.28
CA HIS A 141 1.89 -0.03 -4.14
C HIS A 141 0.70 0.89 -4.40
N ALA A 142 0.89 2.08 -5.01
CA ALA A 142 -0.22 3.00 -5.25
C ALA A 142 -0.40 3.40 -6.72
N CYS A 143 0.49 4.20 -7.31
CA CYS A 143 0.21 4.84 -8.60
C CYS A 143 1.27 4.58 -9.66
N TRP A 144 0.83 4.03 -10.79
CA TRP A 144 1.65 3.91 -11.97
C TRP A 144 1.64 5.21 -12.78
N HIS A 145 2.62 6.08 -12.50
CA HIS A 145 2.81 7.32 -13.24
C HIS A 145 4.06 7.21 -14.13
N ALA A 146 3.89 6.92 -15.43
CA ALA A 146 4.99 6.62 -16.35
C ALA A 146 6.11 7.68 -16.33
N THR A 147 5.78 8.98 -16.40
CA THR A 147 6.79 10.05 -16.33
C THR A 147 7.56 10.07 -15.01
N LEU A 148 6.91 9.83 -13.86
CA LEU A 148 7.58 9.82 -12.56
C LEU A 148 8.38 8.54 -12.35
N ILE A 149 7.93 7.41 -12.89
CA ILE A 149 8.72 6.17 -12.95
C ILE A 149 10.02 6.41 -13.71
N GLU A 150 9.96 7.01 -14.90
CA GLU A 150 11.17 7.35 -15.67
C GLU A 150 12.10 8.30 -14.92
N ARG A 151 11.54 9.33 -14.27
CA ARG A 151 12.29 10.29 -13.44
C ARG A 151 12.81 9.69 -12.13
N SER A 152 12.28 8.55 -11.69
CA SER A 152 12.74 7.87 -10.47
C SER A 152 14.07 7.14 -10.65
N LYS A 153 14.42 6.75 -11.89
CA LYS A 153 15.59 5.92 -12.20
C LYS A 153 16.92 6.38 -11.58
N PRO A 154 17.26 7.68 -11.51
CA PRO A 154 18.51 8.12 -10.87
C PRO A 154 18.57 7.87 -9.36
N TYR A 155 17.44 7.61 -8.71
CA TYR A 155 17.33 7.45 -7.26
C TYR A 155 17.17 5.98 -6.84
N LEU A 156 17.11 5.07 -7.80
CA LEU A 156 16.84 3.66 -7.58
C LEU A 156 18.01 2.80 -8.08
N ASP A 157 18.20 1.65 -7.45
CA ASP A 157 19.16 0.65 -7.90
C ASP A 157 18.62 -0.19 -9.07
N ALA A 158 19.38 -1.19 -9.51
CA ALA A 158 18.99 -2.08 -10.61
C ALA A 158 17.75 -2.94 -10.32
N ASN A 159 17.35 -3.08 -9.06
CA ASN A 159 16.14 -3.77 -8.63
C ASN A 159 14.97 -2.81 -8.41
N ASN A 160 15.13 -1.51 -8.70
CA ASN A 160 14.19 -0.44 -8.36
C ASN A 160 14.04 -0.18 -6.84
N ALA A 161 14.99 -0.59 -6.00
CA ALA A 161 15.02 -0.23 -4.58
C ALA A 161 15.67 1.15 -4.39
N ILE A 162 15.27 1.90 -3.36
CA ILE A 162 15.77 3.27 -3.11
C ILE A 162 17.25 3.24 -2.72
N LEU A 163 18.08 3.98 -3.44
CA LEU A 163 19.51 4.11 -3.14
C LEU A 163 19.73 4.76 -1.76
N PRO A 164 20.77 4.36 -1.00
CA PRO A 164 21.05 4.91 0.32
C PRO A 164 21.07 6.45 0.37
N GLU A 165 21.70 7.09 -0.60
CA GLU A 165 21.81 8.55 -0.75
C GLU A 165 20.50 9.24 -1.13
N SER A 166 19.51 8.49 -1.63
CA SER A 166 18.24 9.05 -2.12
C SER A 166 17.17 9.18 -1.04
N TRP A 167 17.33 8.52 0.11
CA TRP A 167 16.37 8.57 1.21
C TRP A 167 16.13 9.99 1.73
N ALA A 168 17.20 10.77 1.93
CA ALA A 168 17.11 12.14 2.40
C ALA A 168 16.32 13.04 1.42
N PRO A 169 16.72 13.21 0.15
CA PRO A 169 15.97 14.06 -0.78
C PRO A 169 14.55 13.56 -1.03
N MET A 170 14.30 12.25 -1.05
CA MET A 170 12.93 11.70 -1.18
C MET A 170 12.03 11.96 0.04
N SER A 171 12.61 12.33 1.19
CA SER A 171 11.88 12.68 2.41
C SER A 171 11.70 14.19 2.59
N ARG A 172 12.27 15.02 1.70
CA ARG A 172 12.15 16.49 1.77
C ARG A 172 10.93 16.98 1.01
N LYS A 173 9.99 17.58 1.74
CA LYS A 173 8.83 18.26 1.16
C LYS A 173 9.25 19.26 0.07
N ASP A 174 8.39 19.39 -0.93
CA ASP A 174 8.53 20.34 -2.03
C ASP A 174 9.74 20.11 -2.96
N SER A 175 10.37 18.93 -2.88
CA SER A 175 11.39 18.48 -3.83
C SER A 175 10.81 17.54 -4.89
N GLU A 176 11.44 17.48 -6.07
CA GLU A 176 11.07 16.51 -7.12
C GLU A 176 11.17 15.05 -6.65
N PRO A 177 12.25 14.60 -5.99
CA PRO A 177 12.37 13.22 -5.51
C PRO A 177 11.25 12.85 -4.52
N HIS A 178 10.87 13.80 -3.67
CA HIS A 178 9.75 13.61 -2.76
C HIS A 178 8.42 13.50 -3.48
N LEU A 179 8.15 14.37 -4.46
CA LEU A 179 6.94 14.27 -5.29
C LEU A 179 6.87 12.90 -5.99
N ILE A 180 8.00 12.40 -6.51
CA ILE A 180 8.09 11.08 -7.13
C ILE A 180 7.65 10.01 -6.14
N ILE A 181 8.33 9.88 -4.99
CA ILE A 181 8.04 8.78 -4.07
C ILE A 181 6.65 8.88 -3.43
N GLU A 182 6.20 10.10 -3.10
CA GLU A 182 4.85 10.32 -2.58
C GLU A 182 3.80 9.91 -3.60
N THR A 183 3.98 10.23 -4.88
CA THR A 183 3.01 9.83 -5.91
C THR A 183 3.01 8.32 -6.10
N LEU A 184 4.18 7.71 -6.26
CA LEU A 184 4.31 6.28 -6.54
C LEU A 184 3.79 5.41 -5.39
N LEU A 185 4.04 5.81 -4.13
CA LEU A 185 3.63 5.06 -2.94
C LEU A 185 2.32 5.53 -2.32
N LYS A 186 1.82 6.75 -2.59
CA LYS A 186 0.59 7.25 -1.94
C LYS A 186 -0.49 7.74 -2.91
N GLY A 187 -0.22 7.67 -4.21
CA GLY A 187 -1.16 8.07 -5.24
C GLY A 187 -1.14 9.56 -5.54
N THR A 188 -1.88 9.93 -6.58
CA THR A 188 -2.04 11.33 -7.00
C THR A 188 -2.93 12.12 -6.05
N GLU A 189 -2.47 13.30 -5.68
CA GLU A 189 -3.23 14.29 -4.93
C GLU A 189 -3.12 15.65 -5.62
N ILE A 190 -4.26 16.22 -6.00
CA ILE A 190 -4.32 17.47 -6.79
C ILE A 190 -4.89 18.60 -5.96
N ASP A 191 -4.35 19.81 -6.14
CA ASP A 191 -4.88 21.02 -5.52
C ASP A 191 -6.26 21.35 -6.09
N LEU A 192 -7.18 21.74 -5.23
CA LEU A 192 -8.47 22.29 -5.64
C LEU A 192 -8.26 23.66 -6.32
N PRO A 193 -9.22 24.12 -7.15
CA PRO A 193 -9.22 25.48 -7.65
C PRO A 193 -9.06 26.51 -6.53
N SER A 194 -8.33 27.59 -6.81
CA SER A 194 -7.99 28.62 -5.82
C SER A 194 -9.20 29.09 -5.04
N GLY A 195 -9.11 29.04 -3.70
CA GLY A 195 -10.17 29.46 -2.79
C GLY A 195 -11.21 28.39 -2.45
N LEU A 196 -11.08 27.17 -2.97
CA LEU A 196 -11.96 26.05 -2.63
C LEU A 196 -11.33 25.11 -1.60
N SER A 197 -12.16 24.58 -0.72
CA SER A 197 -11.84 23.55 0.26
C SER A 197 -13.03 22.62 0.47
N TYR A 198 -12.80 21.45 1.07
CA TYR A 198 -13.85 20.55 1.56
C TYR A 198 -13.48 19.98 2.93
N CYS A 199 -14.47 19.52 3.69
CA CYS A 199 -14.21 18.79 4.93
C CYS A 199 -14.18 17.27 4.68
N ASP A 200 -13.13 16.61 5.13
CA ASP A 200 -13.06 15.15 5.11
C ASP A 200 -13.97 14.51 6.17
N ALA A 201 -13.97 13.18 6.24
CA ALA A 201 -14.83 12.43 7.15
C ALA A 201 -14.52 12.69 8.64
N ASP A 202 -13.34 13.22 8.96
CA ASP A 202 -12.91 13.56 10.31
C ASP A 202 -13.09 15.07 10.59
N GLY A 203 -13.71 15.81 9.66
CA GLY A 203 -13.95 17.25 9.77
C GLY A 203 -12.71 18.10 9.50
N THR A 204 -11.63 17.52 8.98
CA THR A 204 -10.43 18.28 8.62
C THR A 204 -10.66 18.97 7.28
N GLU A 205 -10.40 20.28 7.23
CA GLU A 205 -10.45 21.04 5.99
C GLU A 205 -9.30 20.61 5.05
N ARG A 206 -9.65 20.38 3.78
CA ARG A 206 -8.76 19.93 2.73
C ARG A 206 -8.84 20.87 1.54
N VAL A 207 -7.67 21.32 1.08
CA VAL A 207 -7.50 22.11 -0.15
C VAL A 207 -6.94 21.27 -1.30
N ARG A 208 -6.74 19.97 -1.06
CA ARG A 208 -6.28 18.99 -2.04
C ARG A 208 -7.16 17.75 -1.98
N THR A 209 -7.32 17.06 -3.10
CA THR A 209 -8.07 15.80 -3.18
C THR A 209 -7.27 14.71 -3.86
N ARG A 210 -7.36 13.50 -3.33
CA ARG A 210 -6.87 12.29 -4.00
C ARG A 210 -7.79 11.97 -5.18
N THR A 211 -7.21 11.47 -6.27
CA THR A 211 -7.94 11.16 -7.50
C THR A 211 -7.92 9.67 -7.84
N ARG A 212 -9.02 9.18 -8.42
CA ARG A 212 -9.13 7.87 -9.09
C ARG A 212 -8.41 7.94 -10.44
N TRP A 213 -7.09 8.03 -10.41
CA TRP A 213 -6.26 8.18 -11.61
C TRP A 213 -6.40 7.02 -12.62
N TRP A 214 -6.91 5.87 -12.19
CA TRP A 214 -7.22 4.71 -13.03
C TRP A 214 -8.54 4.81 -13.81
N ASP A 215 -9.37 5.83 -13.52
CA ASP A 215 -10.63 6.09 -14.21
C ASP A 215 -10.41 7.19 -15.26
N GLU A 216 -10.13 6.79 -16.49
CA GLU A 216 -9.87 7.74 -17.58
C GLU A 216 -11.10 8.58 -17.95
N SER A 217 -12.32 8.17 -17.55
CA SER A 217 -13.54 8.93 -17.79
C SER A 217 -13.77 10.05 -16.76
N ALA A 218 -13.09 9.97 -15.61
CA ALA A 218 -13.18 10.96 -14.55
C ALA A 218 -12.37 12.23 -14.87
N LYS A 219 -13.01 13.22 -15.52
CA LYS A 219 -12.36 14.46 -15.97
C LYS A 219 -12.58 15.68 -15.07
N THR A 220 -13.40 15.58 -14.02
CA THR A 220 -13.71 16.67 -13.09
C THR A 220 -13.27 16.34 -11.67
N TYR A 221 -13.06 17.34 -10.81
CA TYR A 221 -12.69 17.08 -9.41
C TYR A 221 -13.72 16.18 -8.72
N ARG A 222 -15.03 16.44 -8.93
CA ARG A 222 -16.11 15.60 -8.39
C ARG A 222 -16.06 14.17 -8.91
N SER A 223 -15.88 13.96 -10.20
CA SER A 223 -15.87 12.62 -10.80
C SER A 223 -14.61 11.83 -10.50
N ALA A 224 -13.47 12.47 -10.25
CA ALA A 224 -12.22 11.77 -9.89
C ALA A 224 -12.00 11.64 -8.39
N GLY A 225 -12.63 12.49 -7.58
CA GLY A 225 -12.40 12.57 -6.13
C GLY A 225 -12.67 11.26 -5.39
N MET A 226 -11.71 10.88 -4.54
CA MET A 226 -11.81 9.70 -3.68
C MET A 226 -12.40 10.03 -2.31
N LEU A 227 -13.66 10.46 -2.28
CA LEU A 227 -14.40 10.76 -1.07
C LEU A 227 -15.55 9.76 -0.87
N LYS A 228 -16.07 9.69 0.36
CA LYS A 228 -17.37 9.04 0.61
C LYS A 228 -18.43 9.69 -0.29
N SER A 229 -19.39 8.89 -0.75
CA SER A 229 -20.50 9.38 -1.60
C SER A 229 -21.25 10.55 -0.98
N SER A 230 -21.37 10.58 0.35
CA SER A 230 -21.99 11.69 1.10
C SER A 230 -21.18 12.98 1.08
N LEU A 231 -19.88 12.96 0.76
CA LEU A 231 -18.99 14.12 0.77
C LEU A 231 -18.56 14.56 -0.63
N VAL A 232 -18.71 13.70 -1.65
CA VAL A 232 -18.28 14.01 -3.03
C VAL A 232 -18.96 15.25 -3.60
N HIS A 233 -20.16 15.59 -3.11
CA HIS A 233 -20.89 16.79 -3.50
C HIS A 233 -20.15 18.10 -3.13
N GLN A 234 -19.18 18.06 -2.22
CA GLN A 234 -18.35 19.22 -1.84
C GLN A 234 -17.27 19.56 -2.89
N LEU A 235 -16.88 18.61 -3.73
CA LEU A 235 -15.87 18.86 -4.76
C LEU A 235 -16.43 19.67 -5.94
N PRO A 236 -15.62 20.47 -6.63
CA PRO A 236 -16.08 21.21 -7.81
C PRO A 236 -16.37 20.30 -9.01
N GLU A 237 -17.21 20.77 -9.94
CA GLU A 237 -17.37 20.16 -11.28
C GLU A 237 -16.35 20.67 -12.30
N ASP A 238 -15.47 21.58 -11.89
CA ASP A 238 -14.40 22.09 -12.73
C ASP A 238 -13.56 20.96 -13.34
N PRO A 239 -13.10 21.12 -14.59
CA PRO A 239 -12.22 20.15 -15.21
C PRO A 239 -10.89 20.08 -14.46
N ILE A 240 -10.36 18.87 -14.31
CA ILE A 240 -9.01 18.66 -13.80
C ILE A 240 -8.03 19.13 -14.88
N PRO A 241 -6.99 19.92 -14.54
CA PRO A 241 -5.97 20.32 -15.49
C PRO A 241 -5.34 19.11 -16.20
N GLU A 242 -5.12 19.20 -17.51
CA GLU A 242 -4.62 18.06 -18.32
C GLU A 242 -3.33 17.44 -17.76
N LYS A 243 -2.43 18.27 -17.21
CA LYS A 243 -1.19 17.82 -16.56
C LYS A 243 -1.39 16.85 -15.38
N ASN A 244 -2.59 16.84 -14.80
CA ASN A 244 -2.97 16.02 -13.65
C ASN A 244 -3.81 14.79 -14.05
N LEU A 245 -4.18 14.66 -15.32
CA LEU A 245 -4.89 13.51 -15.85
C LEU A 245 -3.87 12.45 -16.26
N LEU A 246 -3.96 11.26 -15.65
CA LEU A 246 -3.12 10.14 -16.00
C LEU A 246 -3.81 9.26 -17.04
N VAL A 247 -3.01 8.72 -17.96
CA VAL A 247 -3.41 7.70 -18.92
C VAL A 247 -2.47 6.53 -18.75
N TYR A 248 -3.04 5.34 -18.62
CA TYR A 248 -2.26 4.12 -18.58
C TYR A 248 -2.13 3.54 -19.98
N ASP A 249 -0.93 3.11 -20.35
CA ASP A 249 -0.67 2.57 -21.70
C ASP A 249 -1.35 1.21 -21.96
N GLN A 250 -1.89 0.57 -20.91
CA GLN A 250 -2.55 -0.74 -20.94
C GLN A 250 -1.65 -1.87 -21.50
N ALA A 251 -0.33 -1.68 -21.53
CA ALA A 251 0.62 -2.62 -22.10
C ALA A 251 0.69 -3.95 -21.34
N ALA A 252 0.43 -3.89 -20.02
CA ALA A 252 0.39 -5.04 -19.13
C ALA A 252 -0.68 -4.84 -18.04
N PRO A 253 -1.26 -5.92 -17.48
CA PRO A 253 -2.08 -5.81 -16.28
C PRO A 253 -1.28 -5.20 -15.11
N LEU A 254 -1.94 -4.34 -14.34
CA LEU A 254 -1.36 -3.61 -13.23
C LEU A 254 -2.07 -3.95 -11.91
N PHE A 255 -1.28 -4.28 -10.91
CA PHE A 255 -1.76 -4.58 -9.56
C PHE A 255 -1.30 -3.49 -8.60
N ILE A 256 -2.21 -3.00 -7.76
CA ILE A 256 -1.99 -1.92 -6.78
C ILE A 256 -2.68 -2.22 -5.44
N GLY A 257 -2.29 -1.50 -4.39
CA GLY A 257 -2.85 -1.52 -3.03
C GLY A 257 -3.41 -0.15 -2.61
N HIS A 258 -3.23 0.26 -1.34
CA HIS A 258 -3.35 1.62 -0.78
C HIS A 258 -4.72 2.33 -0.78
N TYR A 259 -5.68 1.93 -1.60
CA TYR A 259 -6.87 2.75 -1.89
C TYR A 259 -8.10 2.47 -1.01
N TRP A 260 -7.98 1.68 0.06
CA TRP A 260 -9.03 1.44 1.06
C TRP A 260 -10.38 1.07 0.44
N GLN A 261 -10.38 0.19 -0.55
CA GLN A 261 -11.60 -0.26 -1.20
C GLN A 261 -12.53 -0.94 -0.19
N THR A 262 -13.82 -0.94 -0.50
CA THR A 262 -14.86 -1.53 0.34
C THR A 262 -15.81 -2.37 -0.50
N GLY A 263 -16.64 -3.18 0.16
CA GLY A 263 -17.62 -4.02 -0.52
C GLY A 263 -17.03 -5.31 -1.06
N ARG A 264 -17.54 -5.77 -2.21
CA ARG A 264 -17.08 -6.99 -2.88
C ARG A 264 -15.89 -6.64 -3.79
N PRO A 265 -14.80 -7.43 -3.77
CA PRO A 265 -13.69 -7.20 -4.68
C PRO A 265 -14.09 -7.23 -6.16
N THR A 266 -13.64 -6.22 -6.91
CA THR A 266 -13.94 -6.00 -8.33
C THR A 266 -12.76 -5.33 -9.00
N ILE A 267 -12.50 -5.67 -10.26
CA ILE A 267 -11.46 -5.00 -11.06
C ILE A 267 -11.79 -3.51 -11.19
N LEU A 268 -10.77 -2.66 -11.21
CA LEU A 268 -10.95 -1.23 -11.43
C LEU A 268 -11.33 -0.97 -12.89
N ASN A 269 -10.65 -1.68 -13.78
CA ASN A 269 -10.89 -1.73 -15.21
C ASN A 269 -10.25 -3.04 -15.75
N PRO A 270 -10.41 -3.37 -17.05
CA PRO A 270 -9.88 -4.62 -17.60
C PRO A 270 -8.35 -4.81 -17.51
N HIS A 271 -7.59 -3.78 -17.12
CA HIS A 271 -6.13 -3.83 -17.02
C HIS A 271 -5.61 -3.50 -15.61
N MET A 272 -6.48 -3.24 -14.63
CA MET A 272 -6.07 -2.83 -13.28
C MET A 272 -6.90 -3.49 -12.19
N ALA A 273 -6.21 -3.97 -11.15
CA ALA A 273 -6.82 -4.45 -9.91
C ALA A 273 -6.18 -3.77 -8.69
N CYS A 274 -7.03 -3.16 -7.86
CA CYS A 274 -6.64 -2.75 -6.51
C CYS A 274 -6.97 -3.87 -5.54
N LEU A 275 -6.03 -4.17 -4.63
CA LEU A 275 -6.10 -5.31 -3.70
C LEU A 275 -6.25 -4.87 -2.24
N ASP A 276 -6.21 -3.57 -1.95
CA ASP A 276 -6.49 -3.06 -0.61
C ASP A 276 -8.01 -2.95 -0.39
N TYR A 277 -8.57 -3.91 0.35
CA TYR A 277 -9.96 -3.89 0.81
C TYR A 277 -10.10 -3.58 2.30
N SER A 278 -9.30 -2.61 2.76
CA SER A 278 -9.37 -1.98 4.07
C SER A 278 -9.10 -2.91 5.26
N ILE A 279 -8.42 -4.05 5.07
CA ILE A 279 -8.19 -5.01 6.18
C ILE A 279 -7.40 -4.40 7.33
N GLY A 280 -6.62 -3.35 7.08
CA GLY A 280 -5.92 -2.62 8.14
C GLY A 280 -6.83 -2.03 9.23
N LYS A 281 -8.15 -1.88 8.99
CA LYS A 281 -9.10 -1.55 10.06
C LYS A 281 -9.38 -2.74 10.99
N GLY A 282 -9.26 -3.97 10.51
CA GLY A 282 -9.57 -5.19 11.27
C GLY A 282 -11.05 -5.36 11.64
N THR A 283 -11.95 -4.54 11.09
CA THR A 283 -13.37 -4.54 11.43
C THR A 283 -14.21 -5.35 10.45
N LYS A 284 -15.41 -5.77 10.88
CA LYS A 284 -16.39 -6.46 10.04
C LYS A 284 -16.61 -5.76 8.69
N GLY A 285 -16.67 -6.54 7.63
CA GLY A 285 -16.85 -6.07 6.25
C GLY A 285 -15.54 -5.79 5.50
N THR A 286 -14.41 -5.65 6.20
CA THR A 286 -13.08 -5.50 5.58
C THR A 286 -12.47 -6.85 5.19
N LYS A 287 -11.60 -6.86 4.19
CA LYS A 287 -11.11 -8.09 3.55
C LYS A 287 -9.63 -8.01 3.27
N LEU A 288 -8.91 -9.09 3.59
CA LEU A 288 -7.59 -9.30 3.01
C LEU A 288 -7.81 -9.95 1.65
N CYS A 289 -7.40 -9.25 0.60
CA CYS A 289 -7.72 -9.62 -0.77
C CYS A 289 -6.47 -10.01 -1.54
N ALA A 290 -6.65 -10.96 -2.45
CA ALA A 290 -5.66 -11.35 -3.42
C ALA A 290 -6.28 -11.48 -4.81
N TYR A 291 -5.42 -11.45 -5.82
CA TYR A 291 -5.75 -11.73 -7.20
C TYR A 291 -4.88 -12.86 -7.73
N ARG A 292 -5.51 -13.98 -8.11
CA ARG A 292 -4.86 -15.11 -8.75
C ARG A 292 -4.71 -14.85 -10.24
N TRP A 293 -3.54 -14.35 -10.62
CA TRP A 293 -3.19 -14.07 -11.99
C TRP A 293 -2.61 -15.30 -12.69
N LYS A 294 -3.20 -15.68 -13.82
CA LYS A 294 -2.90 -16.89 -14.59
C LYS A 294 -2.16 -16.61 -15.89
N GLY A 295 -1.72 -15.37 -16.13
CA GLY A 295 -1.06 -14.96 -17.38
C GLY A 295 -1.95 -14.14 -18.31
N GLU A 296 -3.20 -13.87 -17.92
CA GLU A 296 -4.15 -13.10 -18.72
C GLU A 296 -3.78 -11.62 -18.82
N LYS A 297 -4.00 -11.02 -20.00
CA LYS A 297 -3.81 -9.58 -20.24
C LYS A 297 -5.03 -8.74 -19.82
N VAL A 298 -6.19 -9.37 -19.82
CA VAL A 298 -7.48 -8.77 -19.50
C VAL A 298 -7.97 -9.41 -18.22
N LEU A 299 -8.01 -8.63 -17.16
CA LEU A 299 -8.41 -9.07 -15.83
C LEU A 299 -9.93 -9.26 -15.77
N THR A 300 -10.35 -10.25 -15.00
CA THR A 300 -11.77 -10.50 -14.67
C THR A 300 -11.97 -10.59 -13.17
N ASN A 301 -13.22 -10.44 -12.72
CA ASN A 301 -13.57 -10.54 -11.29
C ASN A 301 -13.36 -11.95 -10.71
N ASP A 302 -13.23 -12.98 -11.55
CA ASP A 302 -13.03 -14.37 -11.11
C ASP A 302 -11.62 -14.62 -10.56
N GLY A 303 -10.68 -13.70 -10.80
CA GLY A 303 -9.33 -13.77 -10.24
C GLY A 303 -9.27 -13.47 -8.75
N PHE A 304 -10.28 -12.82 -8.17
CA PHE A 304 -10.25 -12.42 -6.77
C PHE A 304 -10.45 -13.60 -5.80
N VAL A 305 -9.60 -13.63 -4.78
CA VAL A 305 -9.70 -14.53 -3.62
C VAL A 305 -9.57 -13.67 -2.37
N TRP A 306 -10.39 -13.88 -1.35
CA TRP A 306 -10.31 -13.08 -0.13
C TRP A 306 -10.76 -13.83 1.10
N VAL A 307 -10.35 -13.30 2.26
CA VAL A 307 -10.88 -13.67 3.57
C VAL A 307 -11.38 -12.41 4.26
N GLU A 308 -12.48 -12.52 5.02
CA GLU A 308 -13.02 -11.39 5.77
C GLU A 308 -12.37 -11.27 7.15
N ALA A 309 -12.30 -10.05 7.69
CA ALA A 309 -12.09 -9.86 9.12
C ALA A 309 -13.21 -10.56 9.91
N ARG A 310 -12.88 -11.41 10.88
CA ARG A 310 -13.86 -11.96 11.83
C ARG A 310 -14.00 -10.99 13.00
N GLU A 311 -15.13 -11.07 13.69
CA GLU A 311 -15.29 -10.46 15.01
C GLU A 311 -14.23 -11.04 15.96
N SER A 312 -13.54 -10.17 16.69
CA SER A 312 -12.67 -10.59 17.79
C SER A 312 -13.51 -11.36 18.81
N ALA A 313 -13.06 -12.53 19.25
CA ALA A 313 -13.76 -13.34 20.25
C ALA A 313 -13.91 -12.66 21.64
N GLN A 314 -13.41 -11.43 21.82
CA GLN A 314 -13.46 -10.68 23.08
C GLN A 314 -14.80 -9.99 23.39
N SER A 315 -15.83 -10.13 22.55
CA SER A 315 -17.15 -9.53 22.80
C SER A 315 -18.25 -10.53 23.17
N GLN A 316 -17.92 -11.79 23.51
CA GLN A 316 -18.92 -12.79 23.94
C GLN A 316 -18.84 -13.22 25.42
N GLU A 317 -17.97 -12.65 26.24
CA GLU A 317 -17.92 -12.93 27.69
C GLU A 317 -18.36 -11.72 28.54
N VAL A 318 -19.57 -11.19 28.32
CA VAL A 318 -20.34 -10.51 29.39
C VAL A 318 -21.84 -10.74 29.17
N VAL A 319 -22.28 -11.99 29.08
CA VAL A 319 -23.66 -12.36 29.41
C VAL A 319 -23.64 -13.71 30.11
N GLY A 320 -23.72 -13.66 31.44
CA GLY A 320 -24.02 -14.82 32.28
C GLY A 320 -22.87 -15.25 33.18
N GLU A 321 -22.89 -14.76 34.41
CA GLU A 321 -23.15 -15.65 35.56
C GLU A 321 -23.33 -14.83 36.85
N ARG A 322 -24.57 -14.91 37.38
CA ARG A 322 -25.06 -14.71 38.76
C ARG A 322 -25.19 -13.31 39.35
#